data_AF-A0A0K8QEL9-F1
#
_entry.id   AF-A0A0K8QEL9-F1
#
_cell.length_a   1.000
_cell.length_b   1.000
_cell.length_c   1.000
_cell.angle_alpha   90.00
_cell.angle_beta   90.00
_cell.angle_gamma   90.00
#
_symmetry.space_group_name_H-M   'P 1'
#
loop_
_entity.id
_entity.type
_entity.pdbx_description
1 polymer ?
#
loop_
_entity_poly.entity_id
_entity_poly.type
_entity_poly.pdbx_seq_one_letter_code
_entity_poly.pdbx_strand_id
1 'polypeptide(L)'
;MRYEYKQVKYRSEDGRFDGSLNTMAAEGWKVESIDRIDGIFLVTYSRALGEHLVVSTCTNIDELNKDLHAHRNSRLVSMSKDGFWTLIWEVLPVAATSKHPTSTEPKRPAANSPFASVYDSVVTDDRRA
;
A
#
# COMPACT_ATOMS: atom_id res chain seq x y z
N MET A 1 -5.66 -5.49 6.25
CA MET A 1 -6.56 -4.86 5.27
C MET A 1 -7.68 -5.81 4.90
N ARG A 2 -8.88 -5.30 4.63
CA ARG A 2 -10.02 -6.11 4.14
C ARG A 2 -10.12 -5.92 2.63
N TYR A 3 -10.22 -7.01 1.89
CA TYR A 3 -10.40 -6.99 0.45
C TYR A 3 -11.77 -7.55 0.09
N GLU A 4 -12.42 -6.92 -0.87
CA GLU A 4 -13.53 -7.50 -1.60
C GLU A 4 -12.97 -8.27 -2.80
N TYR A 5 -13.51 -9.45 -3.06
CA TYR A 5 -13.17 -10.23 -4.23
C TYR A 5 -14.40 -10.41 -5.09
N LYS A 6 -14.24 -10.25 -6.39
CA LYS A 6 -15.30 -10.45 -7.37
C LYS A 6 -14.74 -11.25 -8.53
N GLN A 7 -15.47 -12.25 -8.98
CA GLN A 7 -15.10 -13.02 -10.14
C GLN A 7 -16.12 -12.79 -11.25
N VAL A 8 -15.62 -12.49 -12.46
CA VAL A 8 -16.48 -12.20 -13.61
C VAL A 8 -16.08 -13.12 -14.77
N LYS A 9 -17.10 -13.67 -15.44
CA LYS A 9 -16.94 -14.48 -16.64
C LYS A 9 -17.13 -13.59 -17.86
N TYR A 10 -16.14 -13.56 -18.74
CA TYR A 10 -16.21 -12.92 -20.04
C TYR A 10 -16.20 -13.99 -21.13
N ARG A 11 -17.13 -13.86 -22.08
CA ARG A 11 -17.05 -14.59 -23.34
C ARG A 11 -16.33 -13.70 -24.33
N SER A 12 -15.27 -14.18 -24.95
CA SER A 12 -14.70 -13.45 -26.08
C SER A 12 -15.54 -13.75 -27.31
N GLU A 13 -16.59 -12.97 -27.54
CA GLU A 13 -17.09 -12.84 -28.90
C GLU A 13 -16.09 -11.92 -29.64
N ASP A 14 -15.50 -12.44 -30.72
CA ASP A 14 -14.55 -11.74 -31.60
C ASP A 14 -13.32 -11.12 -30.92
N GLY A 15 -12.82 -11.74 -29.86
CA GLY A 15 -11.57 -11.32 -29.20
C GLY A 15 -11.67 -10.00 -28.44
N ARG A 16 -12.89 -9.47 -28.24
CA ARG A 16 -13.12 -8.27 -27.44
C ARG A 16 -13.47 -8.68 -26.01
N PHE A 17 -12.64 -8.27 -25.06
CA PHE A 17 -13.07 -8.18 -23.68
C PHE A 17 -14.15 -7.10 -23.65
N ASP A 18 -15.37 -7.47 -23.25
CA ASP A 18 -16.46 -6.53 -22.98
C ASP A 18 -15.90 -5.35 -22.15
N GLY A 19 -16.35 -4.13 -22.44
CA GLY A 19 -15.81 -2.86 -21.93
C GLY A 19 -15.80 -2.70 -20.40
N SER A 20 -16.22 -3.74 -19.67
CA SER A 20 -16.20 -3.84 -18.22
C SER A 20 -14.81 -3.80 -17.60
N LEU A 21 -13.71 -4.16 -18.30
CA LEU A 21 -12.38 -4.08 -17.68
C LEU A 21 -12.01 -2.64 -17.31
N ASN A 22 -12.30 -1.70 -18.21
CA ASN A 22 -12.08 -0.28 -17.98
C ASN A 22 -13.06 0.27 -16.93
N THR A 23 -14.32 -0.19 -16.93
CA THR A 23 -15.30 0.17 -15.89
C THR A 23 -14.88 -0.33 -14.52
N MET A 24 -14.46 -1.59 -14.40
CA MET A 24 -13.97 -2.21 -13.16
C MET A 24 -12.70 -1.48 -12.68
N ALA A 25 -11.79 -1.15 -13.58
CA ALA A 25 -10.60 -0.37 -13.29
C ALA A 25 -10.96 1.04 -12.77
N ALA A 26 -11.97 1.70 -13.33
CA ALA A 26 -12.47 3.01 -12.86
C ALA A 26 -13.16 2.92 -11.49
N GLU A 27 -13.81 1.79 -11.18
CA GLU A 27 -14.41 1.47 -9.88
C GLU A 27 -13.39 1.03 -8.81
N GLY A 28 -12.09 1.06 -9.14
CA GLY A 28 -11.01 0.71 -8.21
C GLY A 28 -10.79 -0.80 -8.04
N TRP A 29 -11.29 -1.63 -8.96
CA TRP A 29 -11.00 -3.06 -8.99
C TRP A 29 -9.69 -3.34 -9.71
N LYS A 30 -8.83 -4.13 -9.08
CA LYS A 30 -7.61 -4.68 -9.67
C LYS A 30 -7.87 -6.09 -10.16
N VAL A 31 -7.30 -6.44 -11.32
CA VAL A 31 -7.21 -7.83 -11.79
C VAL A 31 -6.13 -8.59 -11.01
N GLU A 32 -6.50 -9.69 -10.37
CA GLU A 32 -5.58 -10.61 -9.69
C GLU A 32 -5.22 -11.81 -10.56
N SER A 33 -6.20 -12.40 -11.25
CA SER A 33 -5.97 -13.53 -12.17
C SER A 33 -6.89 -13.45 -13.39
N ILE A 34 -6.42 -14.03 -14.49
CA ILE A 34 -7.22 -14.27 -15.70
C ILE A 34 -7.00 -15.73 -16.09
N ASP A 35 -8.03 -16.54 -15.93
CA ASP A 35 -8.04 -17.93 -16.33
C ASP A 35 -8.84 -18.09 -17.64
N ARG A 36 -8.42 -18.98 -18.53
CA ARG A 36 -9.11 -19.24 -19.80
C ARG A 36 -9.58 -20.69 -19.85
N ILE A 37 -10.87 -20.89 -20.06
CA ILE A 37 -11.51 -22.21 -20.13
C ILE A 37 -12.51 -22.19 -21.29
N ASP A 38 -12.29 -23.01 -22.32
CA ASP A 38 -13.22 -23.21 -23.45
C ASP A 38 -13.73 -21.91 -24.10
N GLY A 39 -12.85 -20.92 -24.31
CA GLY A 39 -13.21 -19.63 -24.92
C GLY A 39 -13.89 -18.64 -23.95
N ILE A 40 -13.99 -18.99 -22.67
CA ILE A 40 -14.42 -18.12 -21.58
C ILE A 40 -13.19 -17.66 -20.80
N PHE A 41 -13.11 -16.36 -20.53
CA PHE A 41 -12.16 -15.78 -19.59
C PHE A 41 -12.83 -15.62 -18.23
N LEU A 42 -12.25 -16.21 -17.20
CA LEU A 42 -12.65 -16.02 -15.81
C LEU A 42 -11.65 -15.05 -15.17
N VAL A 43 -12.10 -13.84 -14.88
CA VAL A 43 -11.24 -12.81 -14.29
C VAL A 43 -11.59 -12.64 -12.83
N THR A 44 -10.60 -12.81 -11.98
CA THR A 44 -10.72 -12.55 -10.54
C THR A 44 -10.21 -11.15 -10.26
N TYR A 45 -11.06 -10.34 -9.66
CA TYR A 45 -10.75 -8.99 -9.21
C TYR A 45 -10.64 -8.94 -7.70
N SER A 46 -9.78 -8.05 -7.21
CA SER A 46 -9.75 -7.61 -5.82
C SER A 46 -9.98 -6.10 -5.76
N ARG A 47 -10.58 -5.65 -4.66
CA ARG A 47 -10.67 -4.23 -4.32
C ARG A 47 -10.40 -4.06 -2.85
N ALA A 48 -9.49 -3.15 -2.49
CA ALA A 48 -9.27 -2.79 -1.10
C ALA A 48 -10.51 -2.07 -0.57
N LEU A 49 -11.05 -2.52 0.57
CA LEU A 49 -12.16 -1.86 1.25
C LEU A 49 -11.60 -0.97 2.38
N GLY A 50 -11.83 0.34 2.28
CA GLY A 50 -11.44 1.33 3.29
C GLY A 50 -11.04 2.69 2.71
N GLU A 51 -10.72 3.65 3.58
CA GLU A 51 -10.32 5.04 3.26
C GLU A 51 -8.89 5.14 2.67
N HIS A 52 -8.40 4.08 2.04
CA HIS A 52 -6.98 3.92 1.65
C HIS A 52 -6.76 3.98 0.15
N LEU A 53 -7.80 4.33 -0.62
CA LEU A 53 -7.69 4.56 -2.04
C LEU A 53 -7.52 6.05 -2.30
N VAL A 54 -6.44 6.40 -2.99
CA VAL A 54 -6.19 7.77 -3.48
C VAL A 54 -6.32 7.75 -4.99
N VAL A 55 -7.17 8.63 -5.52
CA VAL A 55 -7.33 8.83 -6.95
C VAL A 55 -6.54 10.07 -7.34
N SER A 56 -5.67 9.94 -8.33
CA SER A 56 -4.93 11.05 -8.91
C SER A 56 -5.23 11.17 -10.41
N THR A 57 -5.22 12.40 -10.90
CA THR A 57 -5.41 12.72 -12.32
C THR A 57 -4.24 13.54 -12.83
N CYS A 58 -3.62 13.10 -13.92
CA CYS A 58 -2.47 13.76 -14.53
C CYS A 58 -2.80 14.13 -15.98
N THR A 59 -2.60 15.40 -16.33
CA THR A 59 -2.89 15.93 -17.68
C THR A 59 -1.71 15.81 -18.62
N ASN A 60 -0.49 15.75 -18.07
CA ASN A 60 0.75 15.68 -18.82
C ASN A 60 1.73 14.66 -18.21
N ILE A 61 2.82 14.40 -18.93
CA ILE A 61 3.81 13.39 -18.54
C ILE A 61 4.61 13.80 -17.29
N ASP A 62 4.81 15.10 -17.06
CA ASP A 62 5.55 15.59 -15.90
C ASP A 62 4.75 15.41 -14.60
N GLU A 63 3.44 15.67 -14.65
CA GLU A 63 2.50 15.38 -13.56
C GLU A 63 2.45 13.88 -13.27
N LEU A 64 2.38 13.05 -14.31
CA LEU A 64 2.39 11.59 -14.17
C LEU A 64 3.67 11.13 -13.47
N ASN A 65 4.84 11.61 -13.89
CA ASN A 65 6.11 11.25 -13.27
C ASN A 65 6.20 11.70 -11.81
N LYS A 66 5.71 12.90 -11.49
CA LYS A 66 5.62 13.39 -10.11
C LYS A 66 4.73 12.51 -9.25
N ASP A 67 3.57 12.10 -9.78
CA ASP A 67 2.60 11.27 -9.07
C ASP A 67 3.14 9.85 -8.81
N LEU A 68 3.76 9.24 -9.83
CA LEU A 68 4.46 7.96 -9.70
C LEU A 68 5.55 8.00 -8.62
N HIS A 69 6.31 9.10 -8.55
CA HIS A 69 7.33 9.30 -7.51
C HIS A 69 6.73 9.50 -6.11
N ALA A 70 5.65 10.28 -5.98
CA ALA A 70 4.97 10.52 -4.70
C ALA A 70 4.39 9.22 -4.13
N HIS A 71 3.89 8.35 -5.00
CA HIS A 71 3.27 7.08 -4.65
C HIS A 71 4.19 5.87 -4.81
N ARG A 72 5.51 6.05 -4.84
CA ARG A 72 6.49 4.96 -5.01
C ARG A 72 6.38 3.81 -3.98
N ASN A 73 5.87 4.11 -2.78
CA ASN A 73 5.65 3.14 -1.70
C ASN A 73 4.18 2.69 -1.59
N SER A 74 3.32 3.25 -2.43
CA SER A 74 1.91 2.85 -2.58
C SER A 74 1.82 1.82 -3.69
N ARG A 75 0.74 1.05 -3.69
CA ARG A 75 0.49 0.06 -4.73
C ARG A 75 -0.45 0.66 -5.77
N LEU A 76 -0.02 0.69 -7.03
CA LEU A 76 -0.91 1.08 -8.13
C LEU A 76 -1.97 -0.02 -8.33
N VAL A 77 -3.24 0.35 -8.21
CA VAL A 77 -4.40 -0.55 -8.34
C VAL A 77 -4.90 -0.56 -9.77
N SER A 78 -4.98 0.63 -10.37
CA SER A 78 -5.56 0.85 -11.69
C SER A 78 -4.95 2.09 -12.34
N MET A 79 -4.84 2.06 -13.66
CA MET A 79 -4.41 3.18 -14.49
C MET A 79 -5.20 3.18 -15.79
N SER A 80 -5.83 4.30 -16.11
CA SER A 80 -6.55 4.52 -17.37
C SER A 80 -6.10 5.82 -18.03
N LYS A 81 -6.24 5.90 -19.34
CA LYS A 81 -5.96 7.12 -20.11
C LYS A 81 -7.12 7.41 -21.06
N ASP A 82 -7.86 8.48 -20.77
CA ASP A 82 -8.91 9.00 -21.65
C ASP A 82 -8.89 10.53 -21.59
N GLY A 83 -8.18 11.15 -22.54
CA GLY A 83 -7.80 12.57 -22.49
C GLY A 83 -6.71 12.88 -21.45
N PHE A 84 -6.94 12.47 -20.20
CA PHE A 84 -6.03 12.56 -19.06
C PHE A 84 -5.73 11.17 -18.50
N TRP A 85 -4.64 11.05 -17.74
CA TRP A 85 -4.31 9.85 -16.99
C TRP A 85 -5.06 9.87 -15.66
N THR A 86 -5.74 8.78 -15.32
CA THR A 86 -6.34 8.57 -14.01
C THR A 86 -5.66 7.37 -13.37
N LEU A 87 -5.08 7.56 -12.19
CA LEU A 87 -4.43 6.52 -11.42
C LEU A 87 -5.17 6.33 -10.10
N ILE A 88 -5.33 5.07 -9.70
CA ILE A 88 -5.90 4.71 -8.40
C ILE A 88 -4.83 3.97 -7.61
N TRP A 89 -4.49 4.53 -6.45
CA TRP A 89 -3.44 4.06 -5.56
C TRP A 89 -4.04 3.45 -4.29
N GLU A 90 -3.57 2.28 -3.92
CA GLU A 90 -3.74 1.73 -2.58
C GLU A 90 -2.58 2.24 -1.73
N VAL A 91 -2.88 3.20 -0.87
CA VAL A 91 -1.93 3.79 0.06
C VAL A 91 -2.05 3.04 1.37
N LEU A 92 -0.96 2.43 1.84
CA LEU A 92 -0.95 1.85 3.17
C LEU A 92 -1.39 2.93 4.17
N PRO A 93 -2.23 2.63 5.18
CA PRO A 93 -2.43 3.55 6.27
C PRO A 93 -1.04 3.93 6.75
N VAL A 94 -0.68 5.21 6.64
CA VAL A 94 0.44 5.76 7.39
C VAL A 94 0.12 5.30 8.80
N ALA A 95 0.90 4.34 9.33
CA ALA A 95 0.70 3.84 10.67
C ALA A 95 0.61 5.11 11.49
N ALA A 96 -0.61 5.45 11.94
CA ALA A 96 -0.92 6.74 12.54
C ALA A 96 0.20 6.92 13.50
N THR A 97 1.08 7.89 13.23
CA THR A 97 2.35 8.02 13.94
C THR A 97 1.92 7.95 15.38
N SER A 98 2.17 6.78 15.99
CA SER A 98 1.96 6.58 17.39
C SER A 98 2.71 7.75 17.93
N LYS A 99 2.00 8.67 18.58
CA LYS A 99 2.64 9.74 19.33
C LYS A 99 3.52 8.97 20.30
N HIS A 100 4.74 8.68 19.86
CA HIS A 100 5.79 8.17 20.67
C HIS A 100 5.85 9.26 21.72
N PRO A 101 5.48 9.00 22.99
CA PRO A 101 5.65 10.00 24.01
C PRO A 101 7.12 10.38 23.92
N THR A 102 7.33 11.65 23.59
CA THR A 102 8.63 12.27 23.42
C THR A 102 9.50 11.76 24.55
N SER A 103 10.55 11.03 24.18
CA SER A 103 11.75 10.76 24.97
C SER A 103 11.69 11.37 26.36
N THR A 104 11.13 10.64 27.33
CA THR A 104 11.58 10.88 28.70
C THR A 104 12.96 10.26 28.73
N GLU A 105 13.97 11.10 28.92
CA GLU A 105 15.32 10.67 29.29
C GLU A 105 15.22 9.49 30.27
N PRO A 106 16.12 8.49 30.19
CA PRO A 106 16.18 7.47 31.21
C PRO A 106 16.38 8.17 32.56
N LYS A 107 15.31 8.31 33.34
CA LYS A 107 15.40 8.75 34.73
C LYS A 107 16.28 7.70 35.40
N ARG A 108 17.50 8.12 35.74
CA ARG A 108 18.42 7.40 36.61
C ARG A 108 17.58 6.80 37.75
N PRO A 109 17.63 5.47 37.99
CA PRO A 109 16.88 4.89 39.08
C PRO A 109 17.24 5.65 40.35
N ALA A 110 16.22 6.04 41.11
CA ALA A 110 16.43 6.72 42.39
C ALA A 110 17.40 5.88 43.23
N ALA A 111 18.35 6.55 43.90
CA ALA A 111 19.43 5.93 44.67
C ALA A 111 18.96 4.99 45.82
N ASN A 112 17.65 4.85 46.01
CA ASN A 112 17.02 4.01 47.03
C ASN A 112 16.33 2.77 46.41
N SER A 113 16.56 2.46 45.14
CA SER A 113 16.11 1.20 44.55
C SER A 113 17.05 0.06 44.92
N PRO A 114 16.56 -1.06 45.51
CA PRO A 114 17.38 -2.22 45.82
C PRO A 114 17.94 -2.93 44.58
N PHE A 115 17.58 -2.48 43.36
CA PHE A 115 18.05 -3.02 42.08
C PHE A 115 19.09 -2.14 41.36
N ALA A 116 19.56 -1.04 41.97
CA ALA A 116 20.56 -0.15 41.36
C ALA A 116 21.97 -0.77 41.24
N SER A 117 22.25 -1.87 41.95
CA SER A 117 23.58 -2.48 42.07
C SER A 117 24.06 -3.27 40.84
N VAL A 118 23.24 -3.47 39.80
CA VAL A 118 23.58 -4.39 38.69
C VAL A 118 24.09 -3.66 37.44
N TYR A 119 23.91 -2.33 37.37
CA TYR A 119 24.17 -1.58 36.12
C TYR A 119 25.61 -1.03 35.96
N ASP A 120 26.44 -1.03 37.00
CA ASP A 120 27.80 -0.43 36.95
C ASP A 120 28.93 -1.42 36.61
N SER A 121 28.62 -2.68 36.29
CA SER A 121 29.64 -3.74 36.16
C SER A 121 29.95 -4.20 34.73
N VAL A 122 29.37 -3.60 33.68
CA VAL A 122 29.47 -4.14 32.31
C VAL A 122 30.01 -3.13 31.27
N VAL A 123 30.49 -1.94 31.66
CA VAL A 123 30.97 -0.92 30.69
C VAL A 123 32.29 -0.26 31.09
N THR A 124 33.27 -1.01 31.59
CA THR A 124 34.62 -0.45 31.85
C THR A 124 35.81 -1.30 31.42
N ASP A 125 35.63 -2.45 30.76
CA ASP A 125 36.75 -3.35 30.44
C ASP A 125 37.05 -3.47 28.94
N ASP A 126 36.96 -2.36 28.18
CA ASP A 126 37.34 -2.38 26.76
C ASP A 126 38.09 -1.11 26.30
N ARG A 127 38.91 -0.53 27.18
CA ARG A 127 39.91 0.49 26.83
C ARG A 127 41.17 0.41 27.71
N ARG A 128 41.93 -0.69 27.59
CA ARG A 128 43.40 -0.68 27.81
C ARG A 128 44.05 -1.99 27.36
N ALA A 129 44.64 -1.98 26.15
CA ALA A 129 45.83 -2.75 25.78
C ALA A 129 46.50 -2.03 24.60
#